data_AF-A0A7J5EUS1-F1
#
_entry.id   AF-A0A7J5EUS1-F1
#
_cell.length_a   1.000
_cell.length_b   1.000
_cell.length_c   1.000
_cell.angle_alpha   90.00
_cell.angle_beta   90.00
_cell.angle_gamma   90.00
#
_symmetry.space_group_name_H-M   'P 1'
#
loop_
_entity.id
_entity.type
_entity.pdbx_description
1 polymer ?
#
loop_
_entity_poly.entity_id
_entity_poly.type
_entity_poly.pdbx_seq_one_letter_code
_entity_poly.pdbx_strand_id
1 'polypeptide(L)' 'MKAIRVRVENGRISGEAPAGLPEGEVDLCLADPDDDMSDEELARLNAALERGFEAIKAGRFRAASDVIAALRSR' A
#
# COMPACT_ATOMS: atom_id res chain seq x y z
N MET A 1 6.36 0.54 -4.68
CA MET A 1 6.35 1.93 -4.12
C MET A 1 7.00 2.93 -5.12
N LYS A 2 6.82 4.27 -5.02
CA LYS A 2 7.69 5.23 -5.77
C LYS A 2 8.90 5.59 -4.91
N ALA A 3 10.02 4.90 -5.10
CA ALA A 3 11.26 5.17 -4.38
C ALA A 3 11.96 6.43 -4.91
N ILE A 4 12.56 7.21 -4.01
CA ILE A 4 13.41 8.36 -4.37
C ILE A 4 14.85 7.85 -4.54
N ARG A 5 15.45 8.13 -5.70
CA ARG A 5 16.86 7.78 -5.94
C ARG A 5 17.76 8.86 -5.36
N VAL A 6 18.51 8.52 -4.33
CA VAL A 6 19.47 9.40 -3.64
C VAL A 6 20.86 8.79 -3.60
N ARG A 7 21.87 9.62 -3.38
CA ARG A 7 23.26 9.23 -3.13
C ARG A 7 23.57 9.36 -1.64
N VAL A 8 24.21 8.35 -1.07
CA VAL A 8 24.73 8.37 0.31
C VAL A 8 26.24 8.43 0.27
N GLU A 9 26.82 9.48 0.85
CA GLU A 9 28.28 9.65 0.93
C GLU A 9 28.65 10.30 2.26
N ASN A 10 29.60 9.72 2.99
CA ASN A 10 30.03 10.18 4.32
C ASN A 10 28.85 10.40 5.31
N GLY A 11 27.84 9.54 5.24
CA GLY A 11 26.64 9.63 6.09
C GLY A 11 25.63 10.71 5.67
N ARG A 12 25.87 11.43 4.56
CA ARG A 12 24.96 12.43 4.02
C ARG A 12 24.17 11.89 2.84
N ILE A 13 22.84 12.06 2.89
CA ILE A 13 21.93 11.77 1.78
C ILE A 13 21.83 13.02 0.89
N SER A 14 21.95 12.86 -0.43
CA SER A 14 21.81 13.94 -1.41
C SER A 14 21.10 13.47 -2.69
N GLY A 15 20.37 14.37 -3.34
CA GLY A 15 19.58 14.08 -4.54
C GLY A 15 18.55 15.17 -4.80
N GLU A 16 17.83 15.07 -5.92
CA GLU A 16 16.72 15.99 -6.23
C GLU A 16 15.42 15.47 -5.62
N ALA A 17 14.67 16.35 -4.98
CA ALA A 17 13.33 16.04 -4.48
C ALA A 17 12.34 15.96 -5.67
N PRO A 18 11.56 14.88 -5.79
CA PRO A 18 10.44 14.82 -6.73
C PRO A 18 9.45 15.98 -6.55
N ALA A 19 8.75 16.31 -7.64
CA ALA A 19 7.68 17.30 -7.59
C ALA A 19 6.58 16.91 -6.59
N GLY A 20 6.19 17.87 -5.73
CA GLY A 20 5.12 17.71 -4.75
C GLY A 20 5.56 17.33 -3.34
N LEU A 21 6.87 17.16 -3.09
CA LEU A 21 7.39 17.07 -1.72
C LEU A 21 7.31 18.44 -1.02
N PRO A 22 7.00 18.47 0.30
CA PRO A 22 6.97 19.71 1.06
C PRO A 22 8.37 20.27 1.27
N GLU A 23 8.45 21.59 1.41
CA GLU A 23 9.66 22.28 1.83
C GLU A 23 9.89 22.06 3.34
N GLY A 24 11.15 21.90 3.75
CA GLY A 24 11.54 21.78 5.15
C GLY A 24 12.09 20.40 5.54
N GLU A 25 12.06 20.09 6.83
CA GLU A 25 12.52 18.81 7.37
C GLU A 25 11.44 17.74 7.18
N VAL A 26 11.87 16.56 6.71
CA VAL A 26 11.01 15.40 6.51
C VAL A 26 11.68 14.16 7.08
N ASP A 27 10.88 13.26 7.65
CA ASP A 27 11.36 11.95 8.05
C ASP A 27 11.52 11.06 6.81
N LEU A 28 12.68 10.42 6.68
CA LEU A 28 12.99 9.50 5.59
C LEU A 28 12.91 8.05 6.08
N CYS A 29 12.04 7.25 5.45
CA CYS A 29 11.98 5.80 5.64
C CYS A 29 12.71 5.11 4.48
N LEU A 30 13.61 4.19 4.78
CA LEU A 30 14.21 3.32 3.78
C LEU A 30 13.18 2.28 3.35
N ALA A 31 12.94 2.16 2.05
CA ALA A 31 12.08 1.11 1.52
C ALA A 31 12.76 -0.25 1.73
N ASP A 32 12.02 -1.19 2.30
CA ASP A 32 12.41 -2.59 2.35
C ASP A 32 12.12 -3.22 0.98
N PRO A 33 13.15 -3.71 0.24
CA PRO A 33 12.94 -4.31 -1.07
C PRO A 33 12.05 -5.55 -1.04
N ASP A 34 11.92 -6.22 0.11
CA ASP A 34 11.11 -7.43 0.26
C ASP A 34 9.65 -7.13 0.67
N ASP A 35 9.30 -5.85 0.90
CA ASP A 35 7.93 -5.39 1.25
C ASP A 35 7.12 -4.95 0.01
N ASP A 36 7.74 -4.93 -1.18
CA ASP A 36 7.03 -4.65 -2.42
C ASP A 36 6.30 -5.91 -2.93
N MET A 37 5.05 -5.74 -3.37
CA MET A 37 4.34 -6.78 -4.12
C MET A 37 4.91 -6.89 -5.52
N SER A 38 5.10 -8.12 -6.01
CA SER A 38 5.35 -8.35 -7.44
C SER A 38 4.17 -7.83 -8.28
N ASP A 39 4.42 -7.51 -9.55
CA ASP A 39 3.39 -7.04 -10.48
C ASP A 39 2.20 -8.02 -10.55
N GLU A 40 2.48 -9.33 -10.46
CA GLU A 40 1.46 -10.37 -10.47
C GLU A 40 0.62 -10.35 -9.19
N GLU A 41 1.26 -10.21 -8.02
CA GLU A 41 0.55 -10.08 -6.74
C GLU A 41 -0.33 -8.83 -6.72
N LEU A 42 0.21 -7.69 -7.20
CA LEU A 42 -0.51 -6.44 -7.27
C LEU A 42 -1.72 -6.54 -8.20
N ALA A 43 -1.56 -7.17 -9.36
CA ALA A 43 -2.65 -7.44 -10.29
C ALA A 43 -3.75 -8.31 -9.65
N ARG A 44 -3.36 -9.38 -8.92
CA ARG A 44 -4.31 -10.24 -8.21
C ARG A 44 -5.08 -9.49 -7.12
N LEU A 45 -4.40 -8.64 -6.35
CA LEU A 45 -5.03 -7.80 -5.34
C LEU A 45 -6.03 -6.82 -5.96
N ASN A 46 -5.62 -6.10 -7.00
CA ASN A 46 -6.49 -5.14 -7.68
C ASN A 46 -7.74 -5.81 -8.26
N ALA A 47 -7.58 -6.98 -8.89
CA ALA A 47 -8.72 -7.76 -9.37
C ALA A 47 -9.66 -8.19 -8.24
N ALA A 48 -9.12 -8.54 -7.06
CA ALA A 48 -9.94 -8.89 -5.89
C ALA A 48 -10.70 -7.68 -5.33
N LEU A 49 -10.04 -6.53 -5.23
CA LEU A 49 -10.66 -5.27 -4.80
C LEU A 49 -11.78 -4.85 -5.75
N GLU A 50 -11.55 -4.92 -7.06
CA GLU A 50 -12.56 -4.57 -8.06
C GLU A 50 -13.79 -5.46 -7.97
N ARG A 51 -13.62 -6.78 -7.84
CA ARG A 51 -14.74 -7.71 -7.57
C ARG A 51 -15.48 -7.35 -6.29
N GLY A 52 -14.76 -6.95 -5.24
CA GLY A 52 -15.34 -6.50 -3.96
C GLY A 52 -16.19 -5.25 -4.13
N PHE A 53 -15.68 -4.25 -4.84
CA PHE A 53 -16.42 -3.02 -5.14
C PHE A 53 -17.69 -3.30 -5.95
N GLU A 54 -17.62 -4.15 -6.97
CA GLU A 54 -18.79 -4.53 -7.77
C GLU A 54 -19.81 -5.34 -6.95
N ALA A 55 -19.37 -6.15 -5.99
CA ALA A 55 -20.26 -6.82 -5.05
C ALA A 55 -20.99 -5.82 -4.15
N ILE A 56 -20.29 -4.82 -3.61
CA ILE A 56 -20.89 -3.76 -2.77
C ILE A 56 -21.91 -2.96 -3.58
N LYS A 57 -21.56 -2.51 -4.80
CA LYS A 57 -22.47 -1.77 -5.68
C LYS A 57 -23.75 -2.54 -5.98
N ALA A 58 -23.65 -3.85 -6.12
CA ALA A 58 -24.78 -4.73 -6.36
C ALA A 58 -25.50 -5.21 -5.08
N GLY A 59 -25.18 -4.65 -3.91
CA GLY A 59 -25.82 -5.01 -2.63
C GLY A 59 -25.44 -6.39 -2.09
N ARG A 60 -24.39 -7.01 -2.63
CA ARG A 60 -23.89 -8.33 -2.20
C ARG A 60 -22.83 -8.17 -1.11
N PHE A 61 -23.27 -7.92 0.12
CA PHE A 61 -22.41 -7.88 1.30
C PHE A 61 -23.10 -8.49 2.53
N ARG A 62 -22.33 -8.77 3.57
CA ARG A 62 -22.83 -9.24 4.87
C ARG A 62 -22.57 -8.19 5.94
N ALA A 63 -23.43 -8.10 6.95
CA ALA A 63 -23.16 -7.26 8.11
C ALA A 63 -21.91 -7.79 8.84
N ALA A 64 -21.06 -6.87 9.32
CA ALA A 64 -19.84 -7.23 10.01
C ALA A 64 -20.10 -8.08 11.26
N SER A 65 -21.20 -7.82 11.97
CA SER A 65 -21.67 -8.61 13.12
C SER A 65 -21.80 -10.10 12.77
N ASP A 66 -22.38 -10.41 11.61
CA ASP A 66 -22.67 -11.78 11.20
C ASP A 66 -21.39 -12.53 10.82
N VAL A 67 -20.43 -11.80 10.24
CA VAL A 67 -19.10 -12.35 9.91
C VAL A 67 -18.31 -12.65 11.20
N ILE A 68 -18.30 -11.70 12.15
CA ILE A 68 -17.60 -11.87 13.44
C ILE A 68 -18.20 -13.03 14.23
N ALA A 69 -19.53 -13.13 14.29
CA ALA A 69 -20.21 -14.24 14.96
C ALA A 69 -19.81 -15.59 14.37
N ALA A 70 -19.78 -15.71 13.03
CA ALA A 70 -19.39 -16.94 12.34
C ALA A 70 -17.90 -17.31 12.54
N LEU A 71 -17.00 -16.32 12.66
CA LEU A 71 -15.59 -16.56 12.93
C LEU A 71 -15.35 -17.04 14.38
N ARG A 72 -16.13 -16.53 15.34
CA ARG A 72 -16.05 -16.94 16.75
C ARG A 72 -16.62 -18.33 17.03
N SER A 73 -17.45 -18.86 16.13
CA SER A 73 -18.02 -20.21 16.24
C SER A 73 -17.16 -21.29 15.56
N ARG A 74 -15.93 -20.96 15.13
CA ARG A 74 -14.93 -21.91 14.60
C ARG A 74 -13.93 -22.27 15.69
#